data_AF-A0A966KRF5-F1
#
_entry.id   AF-A0A966KRF5-F1
#
_cell.length_a   1.000
_cell.length_b   1.000
_cell.length_c   1.000
_cell.angle_alpha   90.00
_cell.angle_beta   90.00
_cell.angle_gamma   90.00
#
_symmetry.space_group_name_H-M   'P 1'
#
loop_
_entity.id
_entity.type
_entity.pdbx_description
1 polymer ?
#
loop_
_entity_poly.entity_id
_entity_poly.type
_entity_poly.pdbx_seq_one_letter_code
_entity_poly.pdbx_strand_id
1 'polypeptide(L)'
;QLPLDGPAYPGAHHTLADELLAPSVIFSPAIAALQRAVDVRGVAHITGGGIPGNLNRVLPAGTAAEVTVGSWEVPPIFAEIQRLGGVADDEMSKVFNMGLGMIVVVPQAEVFKALDVARAAGHRAVEVGRIVAGDGTVRLV
;
A
#
# COMPACT_ATOMS: atom_id res chain seq x y z
N GLN A 1 3.23 26.87 -8.88
CA GLN A 1 3.81 25.56 -9.25
C GLN A 1 5.07 25.38 -8.40
N LEU A 2 5.31 24.19 -7.85
CA LEU A 2 6.55 23.92 -7.13
C LEU A 2 7.71 23.77 -8.12
N PRO A 3 8.89 24.35 -7.84
CA PRO A 3 10.07 24.15 -8.68
C PRO A 3 10.57 22.69 -8.58
N LEU A 4 10.94 22.09 -9.72
CA LEU A 4 11.38 20.69 -9.77
C LEU A 4 12.72 20.45 -9.04
N ASP A 5 13.58 21.45 -9.02
CA ASP A 5 14.87 21.50 -8.32
C ASP A 5 14.74 21.95 -6.85
N GLY A 6 13.54 22.35 -6.42
CA GLY A 6 13.23 22.64 -5.02
C GLY A 6 12.94 21.37 -4.21
N PRO A 7 12.81 21.49 -2.88
CA PRO A 7 12.52 20.34 -2.01
C PRO A 7 11.15 19.72 -2.34
N ALA A 8 11.06 18.39 -2.28
CA ALA A 8 9.82 17.65 -2.60
C ALA A 8 8.62 18.03 -1.71
N TYR A 9 8.89 18.32 -0.44
CA TYR A 9 7.94 18.77 0.58
C TYR A 9 8.72 19.53 1.68
N PRO A 10 8.06 20.29 2.57
CA PRO A 10 8.74 20.99 3.66
C PRO A 10 9.59 20.02 4.50
N GLY A 11 10.90 20.26 4.56
CA GLY A 11 11.86 19.41 5.28
C GLY A 11 12.44 18.23 4.48
N ALA A 12 12.06 18.04 3.21
CA ALA A 12 12.70 17.05 2.34
C ALA A 12 14.18 17.39 2.11
N HIS A 13 15.02 16.34 2.05
CA HIS A 13 16.46 16.47 1.77
C HIS A 13 16.81 16.25 0.29
N HIS A 14 15.81 16.02 -0.55
CA HIS A 14 15.92 15.73 -1.97
C HIS A 14 14.91 16.56 -2.77
N THR A 15 15.11 16.62 -4.09
CA THR A 15 14.30 17.49 -4.95
C THR A 15 12.94 16.88 -5.26
N LEU A 16 11.99 17.72 -5.68
CA LEU A 16 10.71 17.27 -6.20
C LEU A 16 10.89 16.35 -7.42
N ALA A 17 11.85 16.63 -8.30
CA ALA A 17 12.18 15.75 -9.42
C ALA A 17 12.61 14.36 -8.94
N ASP A 18 13.50 14.28 -7.95
CA ASP A 18 13.98 12.99 -7.41
C ASP A 18 12.85 12.19 -6.77
N GLU A 19 11.95 12.85 -6.02
CA GLU A 19 10.79 12.19 -5.39
C GLU A 19 9.85 11.60 -6.45
N LEU A 20 9.52 12.38 -7.48
CA LEU A 20 8.56 11.95 -8.51
C LEU A 20 9.14 10.93 -9.49
N LEU A 21 10.46 10.89 -9.66
CA LEU A 21 11.18 9.92 -10.48
C LEU A 21 11.66 8.70 -9.70
N ALA A 22 11.36 8.62 -8.40
CA ALA A 22 11.71 7.47 -7.57
C ALA A 22 11.18 6.18 -8.24
N PRO A 23 12.04 5.17 -8.45
CA PRO A 23 11.66 3.97 -9.18
C PRO A 23 10.65 3.14 -8.38
N SER A 24 9.69 2.53 -9.08
CA SER A 24 8.77 1.59 -8.48
C SER A 24 9.50 0.40 -7.84
N VAL A 25 9.07 0.04 -6.63
CA VAL A 25 9.61 -1.09 -5.89
C VAL A 25 9.27 -2.42 -6.57
N ILE A 26 10.26 -3.29 -6.72
CA ILE A 26 10.09 -4.65 -7.28
C ILE A 26 9.89 -5.64 -6.13
N PHE A 27 8.67 -6.18 -6.02
CA PHE A 27 8.30 -7.11 -4.94
C PHE A 27 8.46 -8.59 -5.29
N SER A 28 8.83 -8.95 -6.52
CA SER A 28 8.85 -10.36 -6.96
C SER A 28 9.71 -11.28 -6.08
N PRO A 29 10.91 -10.89 -5.58
CA PRO A 29 11.68 -11.76 -4.70
C PRO A 29 11.00 -11.97 -3.35
N ALA A 30 10.38 -10.93 -2.79
CA ALA A 30 9.68 -10.98 -1.52
C ALA A 30 8.41 -11.84 -1.58
N ILE A 31 7.62 -11.70 -2.65
CA ILE A 31 6.45 -12.54 -2.88
C ILE A 31 6.85 -14.01 -3.03
N ALA A 32 7.92 -14.29 -3.78
CA ALA A 32 8.43 -15.66 -3.91
C ALA A 32 8.91 -16.23 -2.56
N ALA A 33 9.52 -15.42 -1.70
CA ALA A 33 9.91 -15.83 -0.36
C ALA A 33 8.70 -16.11 0.54
N LEU A 34 7.68 -15.24 0.51
CA LEU A 34 6.44 -15.41 1.26
C LEU A 34 5.71 -16.69 0.86
N GLN A 35 5.55 -16.96 -0.44
CA GLN A 35 4.88 -18.16 -0.94
C GLN A 35 5.57 -19.48 -0.51
N ARG A 36 6.86 -19.46 -0.19
CA ARG A 36 7.57 -20.62 0.36
C ARG A 36 7.45 -20.77 1.87
N ALA A 37 7.10 -19.69 2.57
CA ALA A 37 7.20 -19.61 4.02
C ALA A 37 5.84 -19.60 4.73
N VAL A 38 4.80 -19.07 4.10
CA VAL A 38 3.44 -18.90 4.67
C VAL A 38 2.37 -19.27 3.64
N ASP A 39 1.16 -19.55 4.12
CA ASP A 39 -0.04 -19.76 3.32
C ASP A 39 -0.52 -18.42 2.74
N VAL A 40 0.03 -18.02 1.59
CA VAL A 40 -0.40 -16.82 0.87
C VAL A 40 -1.74 -17.10 0.19
N ARG A 41 -2.81 -16.45 0.67
CA ARG A 41 -4.19 -16.62 0.17
C ARG A 41 -4.59 -15.59 -0.87
N GLY A 42 -3.84 -14.50 -0.98
CA GLY A 42 -4.09 -13.44 -1.95
C GLY A 42 -2.93 -12.45 -2.00
N VAL A 43 -2.71 -11.87 -3.18
CA VAL A 43 -1.68 -10.84 -3.41
C VAL A 43 -2.28 -9.75 -4.29
N ALA A 44 -2.36 -8.54 -3.77
CA ALA A 44 -2.87 -7.37 -4.47
C ALA A 44 -1.75 -6.34 -4.69
N HIS A 45 -1.40 -6.13 -5.96
CA HIS A 45 -0.52 -5.03 -6.35
C HIS A 45 -1.33 -3.74 -6.43
N ILE A 46 -0.95 -2.74 -5.64
CA ILE A 46 -1.73 -1.51 -5.50
C ILE A 46 -1.23 -0.50 -6.54
N THR A 47 -2.07 -0.26 -7.55
CA THR A 47 -1.77 0.61 -8.69
C THR A 47 -2.94 1.57 -8.89
N GLY A 48 -3.30 1.91 -10.15
CA GLY A 48 -4.50 2.70 -10.41
C GLY A 48 -5.77 2.01 -9.85
N GLY A 49 -6.67 2.80 -9.26
CA GLY A 49 -7.82 2.30 -8.51
C GLY A 49 -7.56 2.13 -7.00
N GLY A 50 -6.31 2.36 -6.55
CA GLY A 50 -5.94 2.40 -5.15
C GLY A 50 -6.15 1.07 -4.42
N ILE A 51 -6.21 1.12 -3.09
CA ILE A 51 -6.38 -0.11 -2.30
C ILE A 51 -7.72 -0.79 -2.61
N PRO A 52 -8.88 -0.09 -2.58
CA PRO A 52 -10.16 -0.75 -2.77
C PRO A 52 -10.32 -1.37 -4.16
N GLY A 53 -9.85 -0.68 -5.20
CA GLY A 53 -9.98 -1.13 -6.58
C GLY A 53 -9.04 -2.28 -6.97
N ASN A 54 -8.01 -2.56 -6.17
CA ASN A 54 -7.05 -3.65 -6.41
C ASN A 54 -7.26 -4.83 -5.46
N LEU A 55 -7.48 -4.59 -4.16
CA LEU A 55 -7.62 -5.66 -3.17
C LEU A 55 -8.92 -6.48 -3.35
N ASN A 56 -10.01 -5.84 -3.79
CA ASN A 56 -11.27 -6.54 -4.04
C ASN A 56 -11.16 -7.66 -5.09
N ARG A 57 -10.21 -7.54 -6.04
CA ARG A 57 -10.02 -8.50 -7.15
C ARG A 57 -9.51 -9.87 -6.69
N VAL A 58 -8.94 -9.94 -5.49
CA VAL A 58 -8.39 -11.19 -4.94
C VAL A 58 -9.23 -11.75 -3.79
N LEU A 59 -10.37 -11.12 -3.48
CA LEU A 59 -11.27 -11.59 -2.42
C LEU A 59 -12.13 -12.76 -2.91
N PRO A 60 -12.19 -13.87 -2.16
CA PRO A 60 -13.17 -14.93 -2.42
C PRO A 60 -14.61 -14.43 -2.25
N ALA A 61 -15.55 -15.11 -2.91
CA ALA A 61 -16.97 -14.86 -2.71
C ALA A 61 -17.37 -15.00 -1.24
N GLY A 62 -18.25 -14.11 -0.76
CA GLY A 62 -18.70 -14.10 0.64
C GLY A 62 -17.73 -13.44 1.61
N THR A 63 -16.67 -12.79 1.12
CA THR A 63 -15.71 -12.05 1.95
C THR A 63 -15.65 -10.57 1.59
N ALA A 64 -15.22 -9.73 2.53
CA ALA A 64 -14.88 -8.32 2.36
C ALA A 64 -13.55 -8.04 3.08
N ALA A 65 -12.93 -6.88 2.83
CA ALA A 65 -11.74 -6.45 3.55
C ALA A 65 -11.99 -5.15 4.32
N GLU A 66 -11.46 -5.09 5.54
CA GLU A 66 -11.39 -3.87 6.34
C GLU A 66 -9.91 -3.50 6.48
N VAL A 67 -9.53 -2.36 5.92
CA VAL A 67 -8.15 -1.85 5.90
C VAL A 67 -8.08 -0.62 6.80
N THR A 68 -7.29 -0.70 7.86
CA THR A 68 -7.20 0.33 8.91
C THR A 68 -6.30 1.47 8.47
N VAL A 69 -6.88 2.63 8.18
CA VAL A 69 -6.12 3.84 7.81
C VAL A 69 -5.29 4.29 9.01
N GLY A 70 -4.04 4.69 8.75
CA GLY A 70 -3.09 5.07 9.80
C GLY A 70 -2.30 3.89 10.40
N SER A 71 -2.53 2.66 9.96
CA SER A 71 -1.69 1.50 10.33
C SER A 71 -0.34 1.46 9.61
N TRP A 72 -0.15 2.28 8.57
CA TRP A 72 1.12 2.48 7.87
C TRP A 72 1.45 3.97 7.73
N GLU A 73 2.71 4.25 7.45
CA GLU A 73 3.19 5.59 7.17
C GLU A 73 2.86 5.99 5.71
N VAL A 74 2.09 7.05 5.53
CA VAL A 74 1.81 7.64 4.21
C VAL A 74 2.96 8.60 3.86
N PRO A 75 3.66 8.41 2.72
CA PRO A 75 4.71 9.34 2.30
C PRO A 75 4.24 10.80 2.22
N PRO A 76 5.01 11.78 2.74
CA PRO A 76 4.59 13.18 2.82
C PRO A 76 4.23 13.82 1.48
N ILE A 77 4.79 13.32 0.37
CA ILE A 77 4.48 13.80 -0.98
C ILE A 77 2.98 13.71 -1.30
N PHE A 78 2.26 12.70 -0.79
CA PHE A 78 0.83 12.57 -1.03
C PHE A 78 0.03 13.70 -0.37
N ALA A 79 0.44 14.15 0.83
CA ALA A 79 -0.18 15.28 1.49
C ALA A 79 0.05 16.59 0.72
N GLU A 80 1.25 16.78 0.16
CA GLU A 80 1.53 17.95 -0.68
C GLU A 80 0.75 17.92 -2.00
N ILE A 81 0.67 16.77 -2.68
CA ILE A 81 -0.16 16.58 -3.88
C ILE A 81 -1.61 16.94 -3.57
N GLN A 82 -2.14 16.42 -2.47
CA GLN A 82 -3.51 16.66 -2.05
C GLN A 82 -3.76 18.16 -1.79
N ARG A 83 -2.91 18.78 -0.98
CA ARG A 83 -3.03 20.19 -0.57
C ARG A 83 -2.92 21.14 -1.75
N LEU A 84 -1.96 20.91 -2.66
CA LEU A 84 -1.73 21.77 -3.82
C LEU A 84 -2.74 21.55 -4.93
N GLY A 85 -3.21 20.32 -5.11
CA GLY A 85 -4.21 19.97 -6.12
C GLY A 85 -5.65 20.21 -5.69
N GLY A 86 -5.91 20.45 -4.39
CA GLY A 86 -7.27 20.51 -3.85
C GLY A 86 -8.02 19.18 -4.02
N VAL A 87 -7.31 18.06 -3.90
CA VAL A 87 -7.86 16.72 -4.14
C VAL A 87 -8.60 16.23 -2.89
N ALA A 88 -9.79 15.68 -3.08
CA ALA A 88 -10.55 15.08 -1.99
C ALA A 88 -9.88 13.79 -1.47
N ASP A 89 -10.08 13.46 -0.20
CA ASP A 89 -9.49 12.26 0.43
C ASP A 89 -9.87 10.97 -0.32
N ASP A 90 -11.12 10.87 -0.76
CA ASP A 90 -11.62 9.70 -1.46
C ASP A 90 -10.94 9.54 -2.83
N GLU A 91 -10.70 10.65 -3.53
CA GLU A 91 -9.98 10.65 -4.80
C GLU A 91 -8.49 10.30 -4.61
N MET A 92 -7.84 10.81 -3.56
CA MET A 92 -6.47 10.42 -3.20
C MET A 92 -6.36 8.90 -3.04
N SER A 93 -7.30 8.30 -2.32
CA SER A 93 -7.33 6.86 -2.04
C SER A 93 -7.64 5.98 -3.26
N LYS A 94 -8.28 6.54 -4.31
CA LYS A 94 -8.62 5.84 -5.55
C LYS A 94 -7.52 5.96 -6.60
N VAL A 95 -6.79 7.06 -6.62
CA VAL A 95 -5.77 7.32 -7.63
C VAL A 95 -4.41 6.82 -7.19
N PHE A 96 -4.04 7.05 -5.94
CA PHE A 96 -2.71 6.75 -5.42
C PHE A 96 -2.71 5.48 -4.56
N ASN A 97 -1.53 4.88 -4.44
CA ASN A 97 -1.32 3.74 -3.54
C ASN A 97 -1.20 4.15 -2.06
N MET A 98 -1.11 5.46 -1.78
CA MET A 98 -1.00 6.05 -0.44
C MET A 98 0.14 5.48 0.42
N GLY A 99 1.19 4.96 -0.21
CA GLY A 99 2.36 4.36 0.46
C GLY A 99 2.38 2.83 0.50
N LEU A 100 1.27 2.16 0.20
CA LEU A 100 1.22 0.69 0.14
C LEU A 100 1.32 0.22 -1.31
N GLY A 101 2.48 -0.24 -1.76
CA GLY A 101 2.64 -0.80 -3.10
C GLY A 101 2.07 -2.22 -3.27
N MET A 102 1.98 -3.00 -2.18
CA MET A 102 1.59 -4.41 -2.22
C MET A 102 0.86 -4.79 -0.93
N ILE A 103 -0.23 -5.56 -1.04
CA ILE A 103 -0.92 -6.18 0.09
C ILE A 103 -0.94 -7.69 -0.11
N VAL A 104 -0.62 -8.44 0.95
CA VAL A 104 -0.62 -9.91 0.95
C VAL A 104 -1.58 -10.39 2.03
N VAL A 105 -2.47 -11.32 1.67
CA VAL A 105 -3.46 -11.91 2.58
C VAL A 105 -2.92 -13.26 3.07
N VAL A 106 -2.81 -13.41 4.39
CA VAL A 106 -2.31 -14.63 5.06
C VAL A 106 -3.22 -14.99 6.24
N PRO A 107 -3.18 -16.23 6.75
CA PRO A 107 -3.83 -16.58 8.02
C PRO A 107 -3.34 -15.68 9.16
N GLN A 108 -4.23 -15.32 10.07
CA GLN A 108 -3.91 -14.49 11.24
C GLN A 108 -2.74 -15.06 12.06
N ALA A 109 -2.70 -16.39 12.23
CA ALA A 109 -1.62 -17.07 12.96
C ALA A 109 -0.23 -16.95 12.29
N GLU A 110 -0.17 -16.57 11.01
CA GLU A 110 1.07 -16.48 10.24
C GLU A 110 1.54 -15.03 10.00
N VAL A 111 0.80 -14.02 10.48
CA VAL A 111 1.11 -12.59 10.28
C VAL A 111 2.54 -12.26 10.70
N PHE A 112 2.95 -12.62 11.93
CA PHE A 112 4.32 -12.33 12.39
C PHE A 112 5.40 -12.96 11.52
N LYS A 113 5.19 -14.22 11.11
CA LYS A 113 6.13 -14.92 10.22
C LYS A 113 6.19 -14.25 8.85
N ALA A 114 5.05 -13.83 8.29
CA ALA A 114 5.01 -13.10 7.03
C ALA A 114 5.76 -11.76 7.10
N LEU A 115 5.58 -11.01 8.20
CA LEU A 115 6.29 -9.75 8.44
C LEU A 115 7.82 -9.96 8.52
N ASP A 116 8.26 -11.01 9.22
CA ASP A 116 9.68 -11.33 9.32
C ASP A 116 10.28 -11.75 7.97
N VAL A 117 9.54 -12.52 7.16
CA VAL A 117 9.96 -12.90 5.80
C VAL A 117 10.05 -11.67 4.89
N ALA A 118 9.06 -10.78 4.92
CA ALA A 118 9.10 -9.54 4.15
C ALA A 118 10.29 -8.66 4.54
N ARG A 119 10.56 -8.53 5.85
CA ARG A 119 11.72 -7.80 6.39
C ARG A 119 13.04 -8.42 5.94
N ALA A 120 13.17 -9.74 6.02
CA ALA A 120 14.35 -10.45 5.55
C ALA A 120 14.57 -10.31 4.04
N ALA A 121 13.50 -10.11 3.27
CA ALA A 121 13.55 -9.80 1.85
C ALA A 121 13.80 -8.30 1.54
N GLY A 122 14.05 -7.47 2.56
CA GLY A 122 14.39 -6.05 2.39
C GLY A 122 13.20 -5.10 2.32
N HIS A 123 11.99 -5.56 2.67
CA HIS A 123 10.79 -4.73 2.63
C HIS A 123 10.25 -4.44 4.03
N ARG A 124 9.92 -3.18 4.29
CA ARG A 124 9.10 -2.82 5.45
C ARG A 124 7.67 -3.28 5.19
N ALA A 125 7.10 -4.01 6.14
CA ALA A 125 5.72 -4.48 6.09
C ALA A 125 5.09 -4.30 7.47
N VAL A 126 3.78 -4.08 7.48
CA VAL A 126 2.94 -3.93 8.66
C VAL A 126 1.62 -4.66 8.43
N GLU A 127 0.93 -5.04 9.51
CA GLU A 127 -0.45 -5.50 9.41
C GLU A 127 -1.35 -4.28 9.14
N VAL A 128 -2.12 -4.34 8.06
CA VAL A 128 -2.94 -3.19 7.61
C VAL A 128 -4.43 -3.40 7.73
N GLY A 129 -4.88 -4.58 8.18
CA GLY A 129 -6.30 -4.89 8.20
C GLY A 129 -6.59 -6.39 8.24
N ARG A 130 -7.84 -6.73 7.94
CA ARG A 130 -8.35 -8.10 8.04
C ARG A 130 -9.38 -8.40 6.96
N ILE A 131 -9.54 -9.68 6.66
CA ILE A 131 -10.65 -10.19 5.85
C ILE A 131 -11.81 -10.54 6.78
N VAL A 132 -13.01 -10.14 6.40
CA VAL A 132 -14.26 -10.38 7.13
C VAL A 132 -15.29 -11.04 6.20
N ALA A 133 -16.39 -11.57 6.74
CA ALA A 133 -17.51 -11.98 5.92
C ALA A 133 -18.16 -10.76 5.25
N GLY A 134 -18.52 -10.85 3.97
CA GLY A 134 -19.07 -9.71 3.26
C GLY A 134 -19.37 -9.91 1.78
N ASP A 135 -19.47 -8.78 1.08
CA ASP A 135 -20.04 -8.62 -0.26
C ASP A 135 -19.00 -8.37 -1.36
N GLY A 136 -17.73 -8.67 -1.08
CA GLY A 136 -16.61 -8.42 -2.00
C GLY A 136 -16.08 -6.99 -1.95
N THR A 137 -16.58 -6.14 -1.05
CA THR A 137 -16.10 -4.76 -0.92
C THR A 137 -14.85 -4.66 -0.06
N VAL A 138 -14.09 -3.59 -0.27
CA VAL A 138 -12.95 -3.19 0.56
C VAL A 138 -13.30 -1.85 1.20
N ARG A 139 -13.24 -1.79 2.52
CA ARG A 139 -13.56 -0.59 3.31
C ARG A 139 -12.29 -0.08 3.97
N LEU A 140 -12.03 1.20 3.79
CA LEU A 140 -11.02 1.91 4.56
C LEU A 140 -11.69 2.33 5.88
N VAL A 141 -11.16 1.85 7.00
CA VAL A 141 -11.72 2.04 8.36
C VAL A 141 -10.76 2.76 9.29
#